data_AF-A0A9P4V222-F1
#
_entry.id   AF-A0A9P4V222-F1
#
_cell.length_a   1.000
_cell.length_b   1.000
_cell.length_c   1.000
_cell.angle_alpha   90.00
_cell.angle_beta   90.00
_cell.angle_gamma   90.00
#
_symmetry.space_group_name_H-M   'P 1'
#
loop_
_entity.id
_entity.type
_entity.pdbx_description
1 polymer ?
#
loop_
_entity_poly.entity_id
_entity_poly.type
_entity_poly.pdbx_seq_one_letter_code
_entity_poly.pdbx_strand_id
1 'polypeptide(L)'
;QAQLSSGQVATMQNYTPHLFGLSTAHSSHARFDIGFAGNIQSVSMPALTSASVSSVPTAPPSPMGPPARPRKRKALTLRADDWEPYKERILDLHIVQKLSLPKVKQMIEDEYGFKAELRQYRTRVTQWGKDKNVKPQEMEAIVRKRQKRKLVETNKRPLVFDVRGSQVEPHKIERWMKRHDVVESFLYASSPAA
;
A
#
# COMPACT_ATOMS: atom_id res chain seq x y z
N GLN A 1 -30.59 -52.19 -46.86
CA GLN A 1 -31.53 -52.24 -45.71
C GLN A 1 -30.67 -52.03 -44.46
N ALA A 2 -30.52 -50.80 -43.96
CA ALA A 2 -31.42 -50.12 -43.03
C ALA A 2 -31.67 -50.95 -41.75
N GLN A 3 -31.06 -50.58 -40.62
CA GLN A 3 -31.76 -49.86 -39.55
C GLN A 3 -30.83 -49.46 -38.39
N LEU A 4 -31.01 -48.21 -37.96
CA LEU A 4 -30.52 -47.57 -36.74
C LEU A 4 -31.50 -47.87 -35.59
N SER A 5 -31.01 -48.05 -34.37
CA SER A 5 -31.82 -48.04 -33.14
C SER A 5 -30.89 -47.60 -31.98
N SER A 6 -30.92 -46.34 -31.55
CA SER A 6 -31.76 -45.76 -30.47
C SER A 6 -31.57 -46.50 -29.13
N GLY A 7 -31.22 -45.87 -28.01
CA GLY A 7 -31.10 -44.47 -27.67
C GLY A 7 -30.40 -44.32 -26.31
N GLN A 8 -29.89 -43.13 -26.08
CA GLN A 8 -29.22 -42.73 -24.84
C GLN A 8 -30.25 -42.45 -23.74
N VAL A 9 -30.00 -42.94 -22.52
CA VAL A 9 -30.77 -42.58 -21.33
C VAL A 9 -30.01 -41.46 -20.62
N ALA A 10 -30.58 -40.27 -20.59
CA ALA A 10 -30.04 -39.08 -19.95
C ALA A 10 -30.29 -39.14 -18.43
N THR A 11 -29.23 -39.26 -17.64
CA THR A 11 -29.28 -39.05 -16.18
C THR A 11 -29.36 -37.55 -15.91
N MET A 12 -30.55 -37.04 -15.59
CA MET A 12 -30.76 -35.69 -15.10
C MET A 12 -30.33 -35.62 -13.62
N GLN A 13 -29.17 -35.04 -13.34
CA GLN A 13 -28.84 -34.56 -12.00
C GLN A 13 -29.40 -33.15 -11.83
N ASN A 14 -30.50 -33.04 -11.09
CA ASN A 14 -31.06 -31.77 -10.63
C ASN A 14 -30.16 -31.18 -9.55
N TYR A 15 -29.39 -30.14 -9.90
CA TYR A 15 -28.66 -29.33 -8.92
C TYR A 15 -29.54 -28.20 -8.40
N THR A 16 -29.87 -28.28 -7.12
CA THR A 16 -30.53 -27.25 -6.33
C THR A 16 -29.57 -26.07 -6.09
N PRO A 17 -29.95 -24.81 -6.37
CA PRO A 17 -29.13 -23.67 -5.99
C PRO A 17 -29.34 -23.34 -4.51
N HIS A 18 -28.35 -23.63 -3.67
CA HIS A 18 -28.26 -23.06 -2.33
C HIS A 18 -28.01 -21.55 -2.45
N LEU A 19 -28.80 -20.74 -1.76
CA LEU A 19 -28.62 -19.29 -1.67
C LEU A 19 -27.96 -19.00 -0.32
N PHE A 20 -26.65 -18.77 -0.32
CA PHE A 20 -25.88 -18.38 0.87
C PHE A 20 -25.40 -16.94 0.75
N GLY A 21 -25.58 -16.19 1.85
CA GLY A 21 -24.76 -15.03 2.22
C GLY A 21 -25.47 -13.69 2.03
N LEU A 22 -26.06 -13.10 3.09
CA LEU A 22 -25.41 -12.28 4.13
C LEU A 22 -25.03 -10.86 3.65
N SER A 23 -25.69 -9.85 4.23
CA SER A 23 -25.07 -8.58 4.66
C SER A 23 -26.03 -7.88 5.62
N THR A 24 -25.95 -8.12 6.93
CA THR A 24 -25.08 -7.45 7.92
C THR A 24 -25.17 -5.93 7.87
N ALA A 25 -25.76 -5.40 8.94
CA ALA A 25 -25.98 -3.99 9.24
C ALA A 25 -24.67 -3.22 9.42
N HIS A 26 -24.63 -1.99 8.92
CA HIS A 26 -23.54 -1.05 9.18
C HIS A 26 -23.73 -0.42 10.56
N SER A 27 -22.75 -0.66 11.43
CA SER A 27 -22.65 -0.16 12.80
C SER A 27 -22.04 1.25 12.84
N SER A 28 -22.80 2.16 13.46
CA SER A 28 -22.37 3.25 14.36
C SER A 28 -21.10 4.07 14.04
N HIS A 29 -21.33 5.30 13.58
CA HIS A 29 -20.40 6.42 13.58
C HIS A 29 -20.23 6.97 15.01
N ALA A 30 -19.14 6.61 15.69
CA ALA A 30 -18.75 7.20 16.97
C ALA A 30 -17.94 8.48 16.74
N ARG A 31 -18.52 9.61 17.11
CA ARG A 31 -17.85 10.91 17.30
C ARG A 31 -16.95 10.80 18.53
N PHE A 32 -15.68 11.17 18.41
CA PHE A 32 -14.82 11.45 19.56
C PHE A 32 -14.83 12.95 19.82
N ASP A 33 -15.51 13.35 20.90
CA ASP A 33 -15.39 14.65 21.53
C ASP A 33 -14.05 14.73 22.27
N ILE A 34 -13.21 15.70 21.91
CA ILE A 34 -11.99 16.03 22.64
C ILE A 34 -12.34 17.17 23.60
N GLY A 35 -12.60 16.82 24.86
CA GLY A 35 -12.71 17.78 25.96
C GLY A 35 -11.32 18.26 26.38
N PHE A 36 -11.03 19.54 26.16
CA PHE A 36 -9.85 20.21 26.69
C PHE A 36 -10.20 20.82 28.06
N ALA A 37 -9.73 20.17 29.14
CA ALA A 37 -9.87 20.66 30.50
C ALA A 37 -8.93 21.86 30.75
N GLY A 38 -9.50 23.06 30.80
CA GLY A 38 -8.84 24.27 31.31
C GLY A 38 -8.93 24.30 32.82
N ASN A 39 -7.81 24.09 33.51
CA ASN A 39 -7.64 24.33 34.94
C ASN A 39 -6.68 25.50 35.12
N ILE A 40 -7.21 26.68 35.46
CA ILE A 40 -6.39 27.82 35.89
C ILE A 40 -6.96 28.29 37.23
N GLN A 41 -6.26 27.93 38.30
CA GLN A 41 -6.53 28.46 39.63
C GLN A 41 -6.01 29.90 39.70
N SER A 42 -6.96 30.81 39.90
CA SER A 42 -6.73 32.19 40.33
C SER A 42 -6.44 32.18 41.82
N VAL A 43 -5.28 32.71 42.22
CA VAL A 43 -4.98 33.10 43.60
C VAL A 43 -4.75 34.59 43.67
N SER A 44 -5.24 35.14 44.76
CA SER A 44 -5.60 36.53 45.02
C SER A 44 -4.57 37.24 45.90
N MET A 45 -4.42 38.56 45.68
CA MET A 45 -4.17 39.63 46.68
C MET A 45 -2.72 39.81 47.25
N PRO A 46 -2.41 40.92 47.95
CA PRO A 46 -2.62 42.34 47.62
C PRO A 46 -1.43 43.27 48.02
N ALA A 47 -1.64 44.58 47.82
CA ALA A 47 -1.19 45.74 48.63
C ALA A 47 0.16 46.45 48.35
N LEU A 48 0.00 47.67 47.81
CA LEU A 48 0.57 48.99 48.20
C LEU A 48 1.97 49.04 48.83
N THR A 49 2.87 49.82 48.21
CA THR A 49 3.70 50.81 48.93
C THR A 49 4.35 51.79 47.95
N SER A 50 4.49 53.03 48.40
CA SER A 50 4.92 54.22 47.68
C SER A 50 6.44 54.32 47.51
N ALA A 51 6.81 55.27 46.64
CA ALA A 51 7.96 56.17 46.74
C ALA A 51 9.22 55.84 45.92
N SER A 52 9.54 56.82 45.06
CA SER A 52 10.82 57.51 44.98
C SER A 52 11.98 56.94 44.15
N VAL A 53 12.48 57.86 43.31
CA VAL A 53 13.84 58.09 42.82
C VAL A 53 14.58 57.08 41.94
N SER A 54 14.90 57.59 40.75
CA SER A 54 16.25 57.66 40.16
C SER A 54 17.01 56.34 39.99
N SER A 55 17.03 55.85 38.75
CA SER A 55 18.26 55.64 37.97
C SER A 55 17.89 54.88 36.70
N VAL A 56 18.43 55.32 35.57
CA VAL A 56 18.41 54.56 34.32
C VAL A 56 19.60 53.61 34.35
N PRO A 57 19.43 52.28 34.50
CA PRO A 57 20.47 51.35 34.11
C PRO A 57 20.28 51.04 32.63
N THR A 58 21.23 51.45 31.80
CA THR A 58 21.39 50.96 30.44
C THR A 58 21.60 49.45 30.49
N ALA A 59 20.53 48.68 30.29
CA ALA A 59 20.59 47.23 30.12
C ALA A 59 21.13 46.89 28.72
N PRO A 60 22.04 45.91 28.59
CA PRO A 60 22.41 45.37 27.28
C PRO A 60 21.16 44.75 26.62
N PRO A 61 21.02 44.83 25.28
CA PRO A 61 19.86 44.30 24.60
C PRO A 61 19.79 42.78 24.79
N SER A 62 18.84 42.32 25.60
CA SER A 62 18.46 40.91 25.65
C SER A 62 18.08 40.45 24.24
N PRO A 63 18.64 39.35 23.73
CA PRO A 63 18.24 38.79 22.44
C PRO A 63 16.79 38.30 22.56
N MET A 64 15.84 39.13 22.13
CA MET A 64 14.40 38.89 22.03
C MET A 64 14.06 37.85 20.95
N GLY A 65 14.69 36.67 21.00
CA GLY A 65 14.46 35.55 20.09
C GLY A 65 14.03 34.29 20.86
N PRO A 66 13.08 33.50 20.35
CA PRO A 66 12.77 32.19 20.91
C PRO A 66 14.06 31.37 21.08
N PRO A 67 14.28 30.68 22.21
CA PRO A 67 15.50 29.91 22.43
C PRO A 67 15.68 28.94 21.27
N ALA A 68 16.83 29.02 20.60
CA ALA A 68 17.16 28.15 19.47
C ALA A 68 17.25 26.70 19.97
N ARG A 69 16.13 25.97 19.92
CA ARG A 69 16.12 24.55 20.24
C ARG A 69 16.96 23.84 19.18
N PRO A 70 18.01 23.11 19.55
CA PRO A 70 18.80 22.38 18.57
C PRO A 70 17.87 21.40 17.83
N ARG A 71 17.87 21.48 16.49
CA ARG A 71 17.10 20.54 15.68
C ARG A 71 17.57 19.13 15.99
N LYS A 72 16.63 18.22 16.26
CA LYS A 72 16.93 16.79 16.43
C LYS A 72 17.72 16.30 15.21
N ARG A 73 18.81 15.58 15.45
CA ARG A 73 19.61 15.00 14.36
C ARG A 73 18.71 14.12 13.50
N LYS A 74 18.92 14.17 12.18
CA LYS A 74 18.21 13.31 11.24
C LYS A 74 18.51 11.86 11.61
N ALA A 75 17.49 11.00 11.55
CA ALA A 75 17.67 9.56 11.77
C ALA A 75 18.73 9.02 10.80
N LEU A 76 19.52 8.05 11.26
CA LEU A 76 20.53 7.40 10.43
C LEU A 76 19.84 6.72 9.24
N THR A 77 20.12 7.20 8.03
CA THR A 77 19.64 6.58 6.80
C THR A 77 20.41 5.29 6.59
N LEU A 78 19.76 4.14 6.76
CA LEU A 78 20.33 2.83 6.40
C LEU A 78 20.72 2.84 4.92
N ARG A 79 21.96 2.45 4.60
CA ARG A 79 22.46 2.40 3.21
C ARG A 79 21.88 1.20 2.48
N ALA A 80 22.13 1.08 1.17
CA ALA A 80 21.72 -0.11 0.41
C ALA A 80 22.53 -1.33 0.81
N ASP A 81 23.82 -1.12 1.02
CA ASP A 81 24.83 -2.11 1.38
C ASP A 81 24.44 -2.87 2.66
N ASP A 82 23.87 -2.17 3.65
CA ASP A 82 23.40 -2.75 4.91
C ASP A 82 22.31 -3.82 4.73
N TRP A 83 21.63 -3.86 3.57
CA TRP A 83 20.54 -4.81 3.29
C TRP A 83 20.97 -6.05 2.51
N GLU A 84 22.16 -6.04 1.92
CA GLU A 84 22.67 -7.16 1.14
C GLU A 84 22.70 -8.49 1.91
N PRO A 85 23.20 -8.57 3.16
CA PRO A 85 23.26 -9.85 3.88
C PRO A 85 21.87 -10.38 4.25
N TYR A 86 20.88 -9.49 4.40
CA TYR A 86 19.52 -9.87 4.78
C TYR A 86 18.60 -10.09 3.58
N LYS A 87 19.02 -9.70 2.38
CA LYS A 87 18.19 -9.71 1.17
C LYS A 87 17.61 -11.10 0.89
N GLU A 88 18.45 -12.12 0.85
CA GLU A 88 18.03 -13.49 0.55
C GLU A 88 17.01 -13.98 1.56
N ARG A 89 17.30 -13.80 2.85
CA ARG A 89 16.39 -14.17 3.94
C ARG A 89 15.05 -13.44 3.86
N ILE A 90 15.07 -12.13 3.60
CA ILE A 90 13.84 -11.33 3.46
C ILE A 90 13.00 -11.83 2.29
N LEU A 91 13.63 -12.14 1.16
CA LEU A 91 12.94 -12.64 -0.03
C LEU A 91 12.36 -14.04 0.19
N ASP A 92 13.07 -14.92 0.89
CA ASP A 92 12.57 -16.26 1.22
C ASP A 92 11.34 -16.18 2.13
N LEU A 93 11.40 -15.39 3.20
CA LEU A 93 10.28 -15.19 4.11
C LEU A 93 9.08 -14.55 3.40
N HIS A 94 9.32 -13.59 2.49
CA HIS A 94 8.23 -12.87 1.85
C HIS A 94 7.62 -13.60 0.65
N ILE A 95 8.43 -14.22 -0.21
CA ILE A 95 7.99 -14.86 -1.46
C ILE A 95 7.66 -16.32 -1.23
N VAL A 96 8.59 -17.08 -0.65
CA VAL A 96 8.47 -18.53 -0.51
C VAL A 96 7.48 -18.85 0.60
N GLN A 97 7.65 -18.24 1.77
CA GLN A 97 6.77 -18.47 2.93
C GLN A 97 5.51 -17.59 2.93
N LYS A 98 5.38 -16.64 1.99
CA LYS A 98 4.23 -15.72 1.85
C LYS A 98 3.90 -14.93 3.13
N LEU A 99 4.90 -14.66 3.97
CA LEU A 99 4.70 -13.91 5.20
C LEU A 99 4.52 -12.41 4.93
N SER A 100 3.73 -11.77 5.79
CA SER A 100 3.52 -10.32 5.72
C SER A 100 4.78 -9.58 6.16
N LEU A 101 5.07 -8.43 5.53
CA LEU A 101 6.26 -7.62 5.85
C LEU A 101 6.42 -7.24 7.33
N PRO A 102 5.35 -6.98 8.12
CA PRO A 102 5.47 -6.81 9.56
C PRO A 102 6.05 -8.03 10.27
N LYS A 103 5.65 -9.24 9.85
CA LYS A 103 6.17 -10.48 10.41
C LYS A 103 7.60 -10.75 9.98
N VAL A 104 7.92 -10.51 8.70
CA VAL A 104 9.29 -10.60 8.17
C VAL A 104 10.22 -9.68 8.96
N LYS A 105 9.81 -8.44 9.20
CA LYS A 105 10.55 -7.49 10.02
C LYS A 105 10.85 -8.06 11.41
N GLN A 106 9.83 -8.57 12.11
CA GLN A 106 9.98 -9.14 13.44
C GLN A 106 11.00 -10.28 13.43
N MET A 107 10.89 -11.21 12.48
CA MET A 107 11.81 -12.34 12.37
C MET A 107 13.25 -11.92 12.10
N ILE A 108 13.47 -10.93 11.24
CA ILE A 108 14.82 -10.41 10.95
C ILE A 108 15.40 -9.67 12.16
N GLU A 109 14.56 -8.94 12.91
CA GLU A 109 14.97 -8.29 14.17
C GLU A 109 15.33 -9.33 15.24
N ASP A 110 14.58 -10.43 15.34
CA ASP A 110 14.82 -11.50 16.31
C ASP A 110 16.06 -12.36 15.94
N GLU A 111 16.26 -12.67 14.64
CA GLU A 111 17.37 -13.50 14.17
C GLU A 111 18.71 -12.74 14.08
N TYR A 112 18.70 -11.50 13.60
CA TYR A 112 19.93 -10.74 13.27
C TYR A 112 20.07 -9.43 14.07
N GLY A 113 19.06 -9.02 14.84
CA GLY A 113 19.08 -7.73 15.54
C GLY A 113 18.95 -6.51 14.62
N PHE A 114 18.63 -6.69 13.35
CA PHE A 114 18.59 -5.62 12.35
C PHE A 114 17.31 -4.78 12.44
N LYS A 115 17.42 -3.63 13.11
CA LYS A 115 16.30 -2.70 13.35
C LYS A 115 16.07 -1.77 12.15
N ALA A 116 14.93 -1.94 11.49
CA ALA A 116 14.53 -1.10 10.36
C ALA A 116 13.03 -0.79 10.36
N GLU A 117 12.64 0.29 9.68
CA GLU A 117 11.22 0.68 9.56
C GLU A 117 10.50 -0.18 8.51
N LEU A 118 9.22 -0.50 8.74
CA LEU A 118 8.41 -1.26 7.79
C LEU A 118 8.36 -0.61 6.39
N ARG A 119 8.38 0.72 6.32
CA ARG A 119 8.45 1.46 5.05
C ARG A 119 9.74 1.15 4.28
N GLN A 120 10.87 1.00 4.97
CA GLN A 120 12.15 0.68 4.34
C GLN A 120 12.11 -0.72 3.71
N TYR A 121 11.55 -1.71 4.41
CA TYR A 121 11.33 -3.06 3.85
C TYR A 121 10.50 -3.02 2.57
N ARG A 122 9.38 -2.27 2.56
CA ARG A 122 8.54 -2.12 1.35
C ARG A 122 9.32 -1.53 0.18
N THR A 123 10.10 -0.49 0.43
CA THR A 123 10.95 0.16 -0.57
C THR A 123 11.99 -0.81 -1.12
N ARG A 124 12.66 -1.59 -0.24
CA ARG A 124 13.68 -2.57 -0.63
C ARG A 124 13.11 -3.70 -1.47
N VAL A 125 11.98 -4.27 -1.05
CA VAL A 125 11.27 -5.31 -1.84
C VAL A 125 10.85 -4.78 -3.21
N THR A 126 10.42 -3.52 -3.28
CA THR A 126 10.10 -2.86 -4.55
C THR A 126 11.33 -2.68 -5.44
N GLN A 127 12.46 -2.24 -4.86
CA GLN A 127 13.74 -2.09 -5.58
C GLN A 127 14.26 -3.43 -6.11
N TRP A 128 14.09 -4.52 -5.37
CA TRP A 128 14.46 -5.87 -5.82
C TRP A 128 13.48 -6.46 -6.84
N GLY A 129 12.40 -5.74 -7.19
CA GLY A 129 11.44 -6.18 -8.19
C GLY A 129 10.53 -7.31 -7.72
N LYS A 130 10.49 -7.62 -6.42
CA LYS A 130 9.73 -8.75 -5.85
C LYS A 130 8.41 -8.32 -5.20
N ASP A 131 7.81 -7.25 -5.72
CA ASP A 131 6.50 -6.78 -5.30
C ASP A 131 5.40 -7.76 -5.74
N LYS A 132 4.40 -7.97 -4.87
CA LYS A 132 3.20 -8.78 -5.16
C LYS A 132 2.24 -8.10 -6.15
N ASN A 133 2.39 -6.79 -6.32
CA ASN A 133 1.52 -5.99 -7.18
C ASN A 133 2.14 -5.78 -8.56
N VAL A 134 1.34 -6.03 -9.60
CA VAL A 134 1.69 -5.72 -10.99
C VAL A 134 1.71 -4.20 -11.17
N LYS A 135 2.80 -3.65 -11.72
CA LYS A 135 2.94 -2.22 -11.93
C LYS A 135 2.05 -1.74 -13.08
N PRO A 136 1.63 -0.46 -13.11
CA PRO A 136 0.81 0.07 -14.20
C PRO A 136 1.46 -0.16 -15.57
N GLN A 137 2.75 0.13 -15.72
CA GLN A 137 3.50 -0.10 -16.95
C GLN A 137 3.52 -1.57 -17.40
N GLU A 138 3.59 -2.51 -16.46
CA GLU A 138 3.53 -3.95 -16.77
C GLU A 138 2.12 -4.34 -17.21
N MET A 139 1.09 -3.80 -16.55
CA MET A 139 -0.31 -4.04 -16.91
C MET A 139 -0.65 -3.44 -18.28
N GLU A 140 -0.15 -2.24 -18.58
CA GLU A 140 -0.27 -1.64 -19.92
C GLU A 140 0.31 -2.57 -20.98
N ALA A 141 1.52 -3.10 -20.78
CA ALA A 141 2.14 -4.03 -21.73
C ALA A 141 1.31 -5.31 -21.91
N ILE A 142 0.70 -5.83 -20.84
CA ILE A 142 -0.21 -6.98 -20.88
C ILE A 142 -1.46 -6.66 -21.71
N VAL A 143 -2.10 -5.51 -21.45
CA VAL A 143 -3.30 -5.07 -22.18
C VAL A 143 -3.00 -4.95 -23.67
N ARG A 144 -1.88 -4.31 -24.04
CA ARG A 144 -1.46 -4.21 -25.45
C ARG A 144 -1.31 -5.57 -26.11
N LYS A 145 -0.65 -6.51 -25.44
CA LYS A 145 -0.48 -7.88 -25.95
C LYS A 145 -1.81 -8.62 -26.05
N ARG A 146 -2.71 -8.45 -25.08
CA ARG A 146 -4.05 -9.06 -25.06
C ARG A 146 -4.91 -8.56 -26.23
N GLN A 147 -4.98 -7.24 -26.42
CA GLN A 147 -5.73 -6.64 -27.52
C GLN A 147 -5.15 -7.00 -28.88
N LYS A 148 -3.82 -6.97 -29.04
CA LYS A 148 -3.18 -7.43 -30.28
C LYS A 148 -3.53 -8.89 -30.60
N ARG A 149 -3.50 -9.77 -29.59
CA ARG A 149 -3.90 -11.18 -29.79
C ARG A 149 -5.36 -11.29 -30.21
N LYS A 150 -6.27 -10.55 -29.58
CA LYS A 150 -7.71 -10.59 -29.90
C LYS A 150 -8.04 -9.99 -31.27
N LEU A 151 -7.45 -8.85 -31.63
CA LEU A 151 -7.80 -8.09 -32.83
C LEU A 151 -7.05 -8.56 -34.08
N VAL A 152 -5.78 -8.93 -33.95
CA VAL A 152 -4.90 -9.27 -35.09
C VAL A 152 -4.74 -10.78 -35.24
N GLU A 153 -4.67 -11.53 -34.14
CA GLU A 153 -4.31 -12.95 -34.13
C GLU A 153 -5.50 -13.83 -33.69
N THR A 154 -6.66 -13.65 -34.32
CA THR A 154 -7.93 -14.33 -33.99
C THR A 154 -7.89 -15.86 -34.04
N ASN A 155 -7.00 -16.44 -34.85
CA ASN A 155 -6.85 -17.89 -34.99
C ASN A 155 -6.13 -18.57 -33.82
N LYS A 156 -5.68 -17.82 -32.80
CA LYS A 156 -4.84 -18.33 -31.72
C LYS A 156 -5.57 -18.38 -30.37
N ARG A 157 -5.13 -19.31 -29.52
CA ARG A 157 -5.61 -19.46 -28.13
C ARG A 157 -5.31 -18.21 -27.28
N PRO A 158 -6.11 -17.96 -26.22
CA PRO A 158 -5.91 -16.85 -25.29
C PRO A 158 -4.56 -16.97 -24.57
N LEU A 159 -3.93 -15.83 -24.26
CA LEU A 159 -2.65 -15.77 -23.53
C LEU A 159 -2.86 -15.91 -22.03
N VAL A 160 -1.95 -16.64 -21.40
CA VAL A 160 -1.67 -16.57 -19.98
C VAL A 160 -0.49 -15.61 -19.77
N PHE A 161 -0.62 -14.68 -18.83
CA PHE A 161 0.41 -13.69 -18.54
C PHE A 161 1.00 -13.94 -17.16
N ASP A 162 2.32 -14.11 -17.10
CA ASP A 162 3.06 -14.22 -15.85
C ASP A 162 3.97 -13.00 -15.67
N VAL A 163 3.85 -12.35 -14.51
CA VAL A 163 4.67 -11.18 -14.14
C VAL A 163 5.41 -11.50 -12.86
N ARG A 164 6.74 -11.49 -12.90
CA ARG A 164 7.61 -11.69 -11.72
C ARG A 164 7.29 -12.99 -10.95
N GLY A 165 6.84 -14.03 -11.65
CA GLY A 165 6.43 -15.31 -11.05
C GLY A 165 5.01 -15.34 -10.48
N SER A 166 4.21 -14.29 -10.70
CA SER A 166 2.79 -14.25 -10.38
C SER A 166 1.94 -14.24 -11.65
N GLN A 167 1.03 -15.20 -11.76
CA GLN A 167 0.06 -15.28 -12.84
C GLN A 167 -0.95 -14.12 -12.73
N VAL A 168 -1.19 -13.43 -13.83
CA VAL A 168 -2.16 -12.33 -13.92
C VAL A 168 -3.48 -12.88 -14.43
N GLU A 169 -4.48 -12.91 -13.55
CA GLU A 169 -5.83 -13.35 -13.92
C GLU A 169 -6.48 -12.41 -14.95
N PRO A 170 -7.24 -12.94 -15.93
CA PRO A 170 -7.92 -12.14 -16.95
C PRO A 170 -8.83 -11.04 -16.39
N HIS A 171 -9.55 -11.33 -15.31
CA HIS A 171 -10.44 -10.37 -14.64
C HIS A 171 -9.69 -9.18 -14.03
N LYS A 172 -8.43 -9.38 -13.60
CA LYS A 172 -7.58 -8.28 -13.11
C LYS A 172 -7.25 -7.30 -14.23
N ILE A 173 -7.03 -7.81 -15.44
CA ILE A 173 -6.78 -7.02 -16.65
C ILE A 173 -8.04 -6.22 -17.02
N GLU A 174 -9.21 -6.86 -17.03
CA GLU A 174 -10.50 -6.19 -17.30
C GLU A 174 -10.81 -5.06 -16.32
N ARG A 175 -10.63 -5.31 -15.02
CA ARG A 175 -10.81 -4.28 -13.99
C ARG A 175 -9.87 -3.10 -14.21
N TRP A 176 -8.63 -3.36 -14.61
CA TRP A 176 -7.66 -2.30 -14.90
C TRP A 176 -8.07 -1.50 -16.13
N MET A 177 -8.49 -2.16 -17.22
CA MET A 177 -8.97 -1.50 -18.44
C MET A 177 -10.18 -0.59 -18.16
N LYS A 178 -11.15 -1.07 -17.37
CA LYS A 178 -12.32 -0.28 -16.96
C LYS A 178 -11.95 0.95 -16.12
N ARG A 179 -10.88 0.89 -15.33
CA ARG A 179 -10.43 2.03 -14.52
C ARG A 179 -9.66 3.07 -15.33
N HIS A 180 -9.02 2.67 -16.42
CA HIS A 180 -8.20 3.52 -17.29
C HIS A 180 -8.92 3.87 -18.60
N ASP A 181 -10.24 3.63 -18.66
CA ASP A 181 -11.10 3.88 -19.83
C ASP A 181 -10.55 3.31 -21.16
N VAL A 182 -9.89 2.15 -21.07
CA VAL A 182 -9.31 1.48 -22.24
C VAL A 182 -10.36 0.59 -22.89
N VAL A 183 -10.76 0.96 -24.11
CA VAL A 183 -11.71 0.18 -24.90
C VAL A 183 -11.03 -1.05 -25.50
N GLU A 184 -11.63 -2.24 -25.35
CA GLU A 184 -11.09 -3.50 -25.88
C GLU A 184 -11.02 -3.53 -27.42
N SER A 185 -11.84 -2.74 -28.11
CA SER A 185 -11.94 -2.71 -29.57
C SER A 185 -10.79 -2.00 -30.28
N PHE A 186 -9.99 -1.19 -29.56
CA PHE A 186 -8.88 -0.44 -30.15
C PHE A 186 -7.55 -0.87 -29.55
N LEU A 187 -6.51 -0.90 -30.38
CA LEU A 187 -5.15 -1.14 -29.92
C LEU A 187 -4.75 -0.02 -28.96
N TYR A 188 -4.50 -0.38 -27.70
CA TYR A 188 -4.03 0.55 -26.70
C TYR A 188 -2.62 1.01 -27.06
N ALA A 189 -2.50 2.29 -27.43
CA ALA A 189 -1.25 3.02 -27.39
C ALA A 189 -1.32 3.87 -26.14
N SER A 190 -0.47 3.60 -25.13
CA SER A 190 -0.33 4.59 -24.05
C SER A 190 0.13 5.86 -24.71
N SER A 191 -0.61 6.96 -24.48
CA SER A 191 -0.22 8.28 -24.95
C SER A 191 1.27 8.47 -24.61
N PRO A 192 2.12 8.76 -25.60
CA PRO A 192 3.52 9.01 -25.32
C PRO A 192 3.56 10.30 -24.51
N ALA A 193 3.63 10.18 -23.18
CA ALA A 193 3.86 11.34 -22.34
C ALA A 193 5.23 11.91 -22.73
N ALA A 194 5.16 13.16 -23.20
CA ALA A 194 6.25 14.03 -23.63
C ALA A 194 7.32 14.25 -22.55
#